data_AF-A0A7K2P4P3-F1
#
_entry.id   AF-A0A7K2P4P3-F1
#
_cell.length_a   1.000
_cell.length_b   1.000
_cell.length_c   1.000
_cell.angle_alpha   90.00
_cell.angle_beta   90.00
_cell.angle_gamma   90.00
#
_symmetry.space_group_name_H-M   'P 1'
#
loop_
_entity.id
_entity.type
_entity.pdbx_description
1 polymer ?
#
loop_
_entity_poly.entity_id
_entity_poly.type
_entity_poly.pdbx_seq_one_letter_code
_entity_poly.pdbx_strand_id
1 'polypeptide(L)'
;MGVRRDLKRARESGDLASRTTTETVRDADGTVREARTAALASRPATGSTADIPYTNAAEAPGAVVLRREVDGVWRPVTAEEFAREVTAVAKGLIAAGLEPGGRVAVMSRTRYEWTVLDFAIWTAGGQTVPVYATSSADQVEWIVRDSGARYAVTETAANTATVRAGTADHPERPRVWELDAGALADLTALGRGVSDEEVTKRRTALTPDTVATVCYTSGTTGRPKGCV
;
A
#
# COMPACT_ATOMS: atom_id res chain seq x y z
N MET A 1 13.60 -27.88 16.85
CA MET A 1 14.29 -27.73 18.15
C MET A 1 15.13 -26.43 18.19
N GLY A 2 14.63 -25.30 17.65
CA GLY A 2 15.38 -24.03 17.52
C GLY A 2 14.70 -22.83 18.18
N VAL A 3 13.39 -22.67 17.99
CA VAL A 3 12.61 -21.50 18.45
C VAL A 3 12.67 -21.26 19.97
N ARG A 4 12.61 -22.32 20.79
CA ARG A 4 12.70 -22.19 22.26
C ARG A 4 14.10 -21.78 22.74
N ARG A 5 15.14 -22.10 21.98
CA ARG A 5 16.54 -21.77 22.30
C ARG A 5 16.85 -20.32 21.93
N ASP A 6 16.28 -19.85 20.81
CA ASP A 6 16.37 -18.45 20.37
C ASP A 6 15.60 -17.49 21.30
N LEU A 7 14.42 -17.88 21.79
CA LEU A 7 13.66 -17.11 22.79
C LEU A 7 14.37 -17.03 24.16
N LYS A 8 15.11 -18.07 24.54
CA LYS A 8 15.92 -18.06 25.77
C LYS A 8 17.11 -17.11 25.64
N ARG A 9 17.75 -17.10 24.48
CA ARG A 9 18.87 -16.21 24.13
C ARG A 9 18.46 -14.74 24.03
N ALA A 10 17.26 -14.45 23.52
CA ALA A 10 16.67 -13.10 23.50
C ALA A 10 16.27 -12.60 24.91
N ARG A 11 15.91 -13.50 25.83
CA ARG A 11 15.67 -13.15 27.25
C ARG A 11 16.96 -12.85 28.01
N GLU A 12 18.07 -13.43 27.60
CA GLU A 12 19.41 -13.19 28.18
C GLU A 12 20.07 -11.91 27.62
N SER A 13 19.59 -11.38 26.49
CA SER A 13 20.00 -10.05 26.01
C SER A 13 19.25 -8.95 26.78
N GLY A 14 19.73 -8.61 27.98
CA GLY A 14 19.28 -7.42 28.74
C GLY A 14 19.52 -6.09 28.00
N ASP A 15 20.21 -6.14 26.86
CA ASP A 15 20.65 -5.02 26.04
C ASP A 15 19.48 -4.26 25.36
N LEU A 16 18.39 -4.92 24.97
CA LEU A 16 17.32 -4.24 24.22
C LEU A 16 16.62 -3.14 25.02
N ALA A 17 16.42 -3.35 26.33
CA ALA A 17 15.81 -2.37 27.22
C ALA A 17 16.77 -1.26 27.66
N SER A 18 18.09 -1.48 27.57
CA SER A 18 19.13 -0.48 27.88
C SER A 18 19.54 0.39 26.69
N ARG A 19 19.10 0.07 25.47
CA ARG A 19 19.48 0.78 24.24
C ARG A 19 18.86 2.17 24.10
N THR A 20 17.81 2.48 24.84
CA THR A 20 17.20 3.81 24.80
C THR A 20 16.63 4.18 26.16
N THR A 21 16.87 5.42 26.59
CA THR A 21 16.28 5.96 27.82
C THR A 21 14.84 6.33 27.52
N THR A 22 13.90 5.85 28.34
CA THR A 22 12.49 6.27 28.26
C THR A 22 12.33 7.55 29.06
N GLU A 23 12.06 8.65 28.37
CA GLU A 23 11.63 9.90 28.97
C GLU A 23 10.15 9.78 29.34
N THR A 24 9.78 10.18 30.56
CA THR A 24 8.38 10.22 30.99
C THR A 24 7.98 11.64 31.36
N VAL A 25 6.87 12.12 30.80
CA VAL A 25 6.23 13.38 31.17
C VAL A 25 5.13 13.05 32.17
N ARG A 26 5.14 13.70 33.34
CA ARG A 26 4.18 13.48 34.43
C ARG A 26 3.35 14.74 34.68
N ASP A 27 2.11 14.58 35.11
CA ASP A 27 1.28 15.69 35.58
C ASP A 27 1.62 16.11 37.03
N ALA A 28 0.89 17.10 37.54
CA ALA A 28 1.09 17.64 38.89
C ALA A 28 0.92 16.60 40.00
N ASP A 29 0.13 15.55 39.76
CA ASP A 29 -0.12 14.46 40.71
C ASP A 29 0.91 13.31 40.58
N GLY A 30 1.91 13.46 39.70
CA GLY A 30 2.95 12.48 39.44
C GLY A 30 2.56 11.35 38.47
N THR A 31 1.38 11.42 37.87
CA THR A 31 0.87 10.44 36.91
C THR A 31 1.54 10.62 35.55
N VAL A 32 2.05 9.55 34.95
CA VAL A 32 2.64 9.59 33.60
C VAL A 32 1.56 9.90 32.57
N ARG A 33 1.75 10.97 31.78
CA ARG A 33 0.89 11.36 30.67
C ARG A 33 1.47 11.02 29.31
N GLU A 34 2.80 10.99 29.21
CA GLU A 34 3.52 10.63 27.99
C GLU A 34 4.78 9.85 28.37
N ALA A 35 5.13 8.84 27.57
CA ALA A 35 6.42 8.17 27.62
C ALA A 35 6.97 8.11 26.19
N ARG A 36 8.21 8.54 25.99
CA ARG A 36 8.87 8.55 24.68
C ARG A 36 10.31 8.07 24.80
N THR A 37 10.84 7.54 23.71
CA THR A 37 12.22 7.10 23.59
C THR A 37 12.88 7.81 22.41
N ALA A 38 14.18 8.03 22.47
CA ALA A 38 14.91 8.53 21.32
C ALA A 38 14.81 7.53 20.17
N ALA A 39 14.61 8.03 18.94
CA ALA A 39 14.59 7.20 17.75
C ALA A 39 15.92 6.45 17.63
N LEU A 40 15.85 5.13 17.43
CA LEU A 40 17.04 4.26 17.33
C LEU A 40 17.82 4.45 16.02
N ALA A 41 17.21 5.12 15.04
CA ALA A 41 17.81 5.46 13.77
C ALA A 41 17.37 6.85 13.35
N SER A 42 18.24 7.54 12.61
CA SER A 42 17.91 8.81 11.96
C SER A 42 16.76 8.62 10.97
N ARG A 43 15.88 9.63 10.86
CA ARG A 43 14.86 9.66 9.81
C ARG A 43 15.57 9.61 8.44
N PRO A 44 15.16 8.74 7.50
CA PRO A 44 15.67 8.77 6.14
C PRO A 44 15.43 10.15 5.51
N ALA A 45 16.42 10.65 4.76
CA ALA A 45 16.32 11.92 4.05
C ALA A 45 15.89 11.76 2.58
N THR A 46 16.01 10.55 2.03
CA THR A 46 15.77 10.23 0.63
C THR A 46 15.19 8.83 0.47
N GLY A 47 14.60 8.57 -0.70
CA GLY A 47 14.03 7.28 -1.06
C GLY A 47 12.58 7.13 -0.62
N SER A 48 11.96 6.05 -1.08
CA SER A 48 10.57 5.70 -0.80
C SER A 48 10.42 4.19 -0.68
N THR A 49 9.36 3.72 -0.02
CA THR A 49 8.97 2.31 -0.07
C THR A 49 8.74 1.83 -1.50
N ALA A 50 8.38 2.72 -2.43
CA ALA A 50 8.27 2.43 -3.86
C ALA A 50 9.58 1.91 -4.49
N ASP A 51 10.74 2.12 -3.85
CA ASP A 51 12.04 1.66 -4.36
C ASP A 51 12.28 0.16 -4.13
N ILE A 52 11.58 -0.45 -3.16
CA ILE A 52 11.83 -1.84 -2.72
C ILE A 52 11.81 -2.85 -3.88
N PRO A 53 10.82 -2.85 -4.81
CA PRO A 53 10.83 -3.80 -5.93
C PRO A 53 12.07 -3.66 -6.81
N TYR A 54 12.51 -2.42 -7.04
CA TYR A 54 13.61 -2.08 -7.93
C TYR A 54 14.97 -2.38 -7.30
N THR A 55 15.15 -2.04 -6.02
CA THR A 55 16.34 -2.42 -5.25
C THR A 55 16.50 -3.94 -5.22
N ASN A 56 15.42 -4.67 -4.90
CA ASN A 56 15.46 -6.13 -4.87
C ASN A 56 15.78 -6.73 -6.25
N ALA A 57 15.20 -6.19 -7.33
CA ALA A 57 15.48 -6.65 -8.68
C ALA A 57 16.93 -6.37 -9.10
N ALA A 58 17.53 -5.25 -8.66
CA ALA A 58 18.92 -4.93 -8.95
C ALA A 58 19.91 -5.79 -8.13
N GLU A 59 19.64 -6.01 -6.85
CA GLU A 59 20.54 -6.72 -5.94
C GLU A 59 20.43 -8.24 -6.04
N ALA A 60 19.23 -8.78 -6.26
CA ALA A 60 18.96 -10.21 -6.25
C ALA A 60 17.83 -10.60 -7.23
N PRO A 61 18.00 -10.39 -8.56
CA PRO A 61 16.92 -10.54 -9.56
C PRO A 61 16.23 -11.91 -9.54
N GLY A 62 17.01 -12.98 -9.33
CA GLY A 62 16.51 -14.36 -9.29
C GLY A 62 15.95 -14.82 -7.94
N ALA A 63 16.01 -14.00 -6.90
CA ALA A 63 15.47 -14.36 -5.59
C ALA A 63 13.94 -14.41 -5.64
N VAL A 64 13.35 -15.47 -5.11
CA VAL A 64 11.90 -15.59 -4.98
C VAL A 64 11.44 -14.73 -3.81
N VAL A 65 10.70 -13.64 -4.10
CA VAL A 65 10.25 -12.67 -3.09
C VAL A 65 8.79 -12.87 -2.71
N LEU A 66 7.99 -13.42 -3.62
CA LEU A 66 6.57 -13.67 -3.43
C LEU A 66 6.18 -15.02 -4.06
N ARG A 67 4.99 -15.49 -3.71
CA ARG A 67 4.32 -16.60 -4.40
C ARG A 67 2.91 -16.17 -4.74
N ARG A 68 2.41 -16.60 -5.90
CA ARG A 68 1.02 -16.39 -6.32
C ARG A 68 0.38 -17.72 -6.67
N GLU A 69 -0.91 -17.83 -6.43
CA GLU A 69 -1.69 -18.99 -6.84
C GLU A 69 -2.21 -18.76 -8.27
N VAL A 70 -1.96 -19.72 -9.16
CA VAL A 70 -2.48 -19.75 -10.53
C VAL A 70 -3.06 -21.13 -10.77
N ASP A 71 -4.35 -21.21 -11.07
CA ASP A 71 -5.07 -22.47 -11.31
C ASP A 71 -4.88 -23.50 -10.18
N GLY A 72 -4.92 -23.05 -8.92
CA GLY A 72 -4.72 -23.90 -7.73
C GLY A 72 -3.27 -24.27 -7.44
N VAL A 73 -2.30 -23.72 -8.19
CA VAL A 73 -0.88 -24.03 -8.05
C VAL A 73 -0.10 -22.78 -7.63
N TRP A 74 0.62 -22.88 -6.52
CA TRP A 74 1.54 -21.83 -6.07
C TRP A 74 2.77 -21.75 -6.97
N ARG A 75 2.93 -20.62 -7.66
CA ARG A 75 4.07 -20.29 -8.51
C ARG A 75 4.98 -19.29 -7.79
N PRO A 76 6.31 -19.47 -7.85
CA PRO A 76 7.25 -18.47 -7.37
C PRO A 76 7.17 -17.22 -8.26
N VAL A 77 7.44 -16.06 -7.66
CA VAL A 77 7.66 -14.80 -8.35
C VAL A 77 9.02 -14.26 -7.92
N THR A 78 9.92 -14.06 -8.88
CA THR A 78 11.26 -13.51 -8.60
C THR A 78 11.20 -12.00 -8.37
N ALA A 79 12.27 -11.43 -7.81
CA ALA A 79 12.39 -9.98 -7.62
C ALA A 79 12.28 -9.23 -8.97
N GLU A 80 12.93 -9.72 -10.02
CA GLU A 80 12.85 -9.15 -11.37
C GLU A 80 11.43 -9.22 -11.95
N GLU A 81 10.76 -10.37 -11.80
CA GLU A 81 9.38 -10.55 -12.27
C GLU A 81 8.42 -9.60 -11.56
N PHE A 82 8.57 -9.45 -10.24
CA PHE A 82 7.74 -8.56 -9.45
C PHE A 82 7.94 -7.09 -9.84
N ALA A 83 9.18 -6.62 -9.98
CA ALA A 83 9.47 -5.26 -10.41
C ALA A 83 8.93 -4.95 -11.81
N ARG A 84 9.00 -5.93 -12.72
CA ARG A 84 8.43 -5.82 -14.07
C ARG A 84 6.91 -5.69 -14.04
N GLU A 85 6.22 -6.50 -13.24
CA GLU A 85 4.76 -6.44 -13.10
C GLU A 85 4.31 -5.13 -12.45
N VAL A 86 4.98 -4.67 -11.39
CA VAL A 86 4.75 -3.36 -10.76
C VAL A 86 4.92 -2.23 -11.79
N THR A 87 5.99 -2.24 -12.57
CA THR A 87 6.25 -1.22 -13.60
C THR A 87 5.16 -1.20 -14.66
N ALA A 88 4.74 -2.37 -15.15
CA ALA A 88 3.70 -2.49 -16.17
C ALA A 88 2.35 -1.95 -15.69
N VAL A 89 1.96 -2.24 -14.44
CA VAL A 89 0.72 -1.74 -13.85
C VAL A 89 0.81 -0.23 -13.55
N ALA A 90 1.96 0.25 -13.06
CA ALA A 90 2.20 1.68 -12.82
C ALA A 90 2.03 2.50 -14.11
N LYS A 91 2.57 2.01 -15.24
CA LYS A 91 2.35 2.61 -16.57
C LYS A 91 0.87 2.69 -16.92
N GLY A 92 0.11 1.65 -16.62
CA GLY A 92 -1.34 1.62 -16.81
C GLY A 92 -2.06 2.71 -16.04
N LEU A 93 -1.69 2.91 -14.77
CA LEU A 93 -2.25 3.97 -13.93
C LEU A 93 -1.88 5.36 -14.45
N ILE A 94 -0.62 5.58 -14.86
CA ILE A 94 -0.16 6.82 -15.47
C ILE A 94 -0.95 7.10 -16.76
N ALA A 95 -1.09 6.12 -17.64
CA ALA A 95 -1.86 6.22 -18.88
C ALA A 95 -3.36 6.43 -18.63
N ALA A 96 -3.89 5.98 -17.48
CA ALA A 96 -5.25 6.27 -17.04
C ALA A 96 -5.44 7.70 -16.50
N GLY A 97 -4.36 8.50 -16.43
CA GLY A 97 -4.36 9.88 -15.97
C GLY A 97 -4.12 10.04 -14.46
N LEU A 98 -3.62 9.02 -13.77
CA LEU A 98 -3.26 9.15 -12.35
C LEU A 98 -2.11 10.17 -12.24
N GLU A 99 -2.37 11.32 -11.66
CA GLU A 99 -1.34 12.33 -11.36
C GLU A 99 -0.66 12.02 -10.01
N PRO A 100 0.58 12.50 -9.78
CA PRO A 100 1.22 12.42 -8.46
C PRO A 100 0.33 13.00 -7.36
N GLY A 101 0.23 12.28 -6.23
CA GLY A 101 -0.71 12.59 -5.14
C GLY A 101 -2.16 12.16 -5.40
N GLY A 102 -2.48 11.66 -6.60
CA GLY A 102 -3.78 11.08 -6.92
C GLY A 102 -4.06 9.81 -6.11
N ARG A 103 -5.34 9.51 -5.87
CA ARG A 103 -5.74 8.41 -4.97
C ARG A 103 -6.42 7.28 -5.74
N VAL A 104 -6.06 6.06 -5.40
CA VAL A 104 -6.67 4.83 -5.95
C VAL A 104 -7.25 4.01 -4.80
N ALA A 105 -8.57 3.83 -4.79
CA ALA A 105 -9.24 2.96 -3.84
C ALA A 105 -9.01 1.50 -4.21
N VAL A 106 -8.59 0.66 -3.26
CA VAL A 106 -8.36 -0.78 -3.50
C VAL A 106 -9.26 -1.59 -2.56
N MET A 107 -10.33 -2.17 -3.10
CA MET A 107 -11.30 -2.99 -2.38
C MET A 107 -11.06 -4.47 -2.68
N SER A 108 -10.14 -5.08 -1.93
CA SER A 108 -9.75 -6.48 -2.10
C SER A 108 -9.19 -7.08 -0.81
N ARG A 109 -9.34 -8.39 -0.66
CA ARG A 109 -8.68 -9.26 0.32
C ARG A 109 -7.19 -9.37 0.01
N THR A 110 -6.44 -9.97 0.93
CA THR A 110 -5.02 -10.27 0.72
C THR A 110 -4.84 -11.25 -0.44
N ARG A 111 -4.23 -10.77 -1.53
CA ARG A 111 -3.84 -11.55 -2.71
C ARG A 111 -2.63 -10.91 -3.37
N TYR A 112 -1.99 -11.65 -4.28
CA TYR A 112 -0.77 -11.18 -4.95
C TYR A 112 -0.98 -9.88 -5.72
N GLU A 113 -2.11 -9.76 -6.42
CA GLU A 113 -2.47 -8.60 -7.23
C GLU A 113 -2.67 -7.34 -6.38
N TRP A 114 -3.12 -7.49 -5.14
CA TRP A 114 -3.17 -6.38 -4.17
C TRP A 114 -1.77 -5.82 -3.98
N THR A 115 -0.79 -6.68 -3.70
CA THR A 115 0.61 -6.26 -3.49
C THR A 115 1.21 -5.60 -4.73
N VAL A 116 0.91 -6.12 -5.93
CA VAL A 116 1.34 -5.48 -7.18
C VAL A 116 0.73 -4.08 -7.32
N LEU A 117 -0.57 -3.93 -7.04
CA LEU A 117 -1.27 -2.64 -7.15
C LEU A 117 -0.69 -1.60 -6.22
N ASP A 118 -0.42 -1.93 -4.96
CA ASP A 118 0.06 -0.97 -3.97
C ASP A 118 1.42 -0.38 -4.36
N PHE A 119 2.36 -1.26 -4.71
CA PHE A 119 3.66 -0.82 -5.23
C PHE A 119 3.51 -0.07 -6.56
N ALA A 120 2.60 -0.48 -7.44
CA ALA A 120 2.36 0.22 -8.71
C ALA A 120 1.77 1.62 -8.51
N ILE A 121 0.85 1.78 -7.55
CA ILE A 121 0.25 3.07 -7.17
C ILE A 121 1.34 3.98 -6.62
N TRP A 122 2.15 3.51 -5.66
CA TRP A 122 3.26 4.30 -5.12
C TRP A 122 4.28 4.66 -6.20
N THR A 123 4.66 3.70 -7.05
CA THR A 123 5.60 3.91 -8.15
C THR A 123 5.09 4.96 -9.15
N ALA A 124 3.79 4.98 -9.42
CA ALA A 124 3.16 6.00 -10.26
C ALA A 124 3.03 7.38 -9.57
N GLY A 125 3.47 7.49 -8.31
CA GLY A 125 3.37 8.68 -7.47
C GLY A 125 1.99 8.87 -6.82
N GLY A 126 1.12 7.87 -6.91
CA GLY A 126 -0.20 7.88 -6.30
C GLY A 126 -0.22 7.41 -4.85
N GLN A 127 -1.40 7.48 -4.26
CA GLN A 127 -1.68 7.12 -2.87
C GLN A 127 -2.72 6.00 -2.86
N THR A 128 -2.42 4.92 -2.15
CA THR A 128 -3.37 3.81 -1.99
C THR A 128 -4.43 4.17 -0.96
N VAL A 129 -5.69 3.87 -1.24
CA VAL A 129 -6.79 3.99 -0.27
C VAL A 129 -7.38 2.60 -0.05
N PRO A 130 -6.89 1.83 0.94
CA PRO A 130 -7.37 0.49 1.19
C PRO A 130 -8.82 0.52 1.67
N VAL A 131 -9.66 -0.31 1.06
CA VAL A 131 -11.06 -0.49 1.44
C VAL A 131 -11.30 -1.96 1.76
N TYR A 132 -11.95 -2.25 2.88
CA TYR A 132 -12.27 -3.63 3.22
C TYR A 132 -13.19 -4.24 2.15
N ALA A 133 -12.90 -5.46 1.71
CA ALA A 133 -13.74 -6.21 0.77
C ALA A 133 -15.18 -6.45 1.29
N THR A 134 -15.43 -6.24 2.58
CA THR A 134 -16.73 -6.36 3.25
C THR A 134 -17.40 -5.01 3.52
N SER A 135 -16.80 -3.88 3.12
CA SER A 135 -17.40 -2.56 3.31
C SER A 135 -18.73 -2.43 2.57
N SER A 136 -19.71 -1.78 3.20
CA SER A 136 -21.01 -1.47 2.60
C SER A 136 -20.90 -0.37 1.55
N ALA A 137 -21.94 -0.21 0.71
CA ALA A 137 -22.01 0.88 -0.27
C ALA A 137 -21.86 2.26 0.40
N ASP A 138 -22.51 2.50 1.54
CA ASP A 138 -22.42 3.75 2.29
C ASP A 138 -21.00 4.01 2.82
N GLN A 139 -20.29 2.96 3.26
CA GLN A 139 -18.90 3.09 3.70
C GLN A 139 -17.98 3.42 2.52
N VAL A 140 -18.19 2.76 1.38
CA VAL A 140 -17.44 3.02 0.15
C VAL A 140 -17.68 4.44 -0.36
N GLU A 141 -18.94 4.88 -0.41
CA GLU A 141 -19.33 6.24 -0.77
C GLU A 141 -18.56 7.26 0.07
N TRP A 142 -18.59 7.10 1.40
CA TRP A 142 -17.88 7.99 2.30
C TRP A 142 -16.38 8.00 2.07
N ILE A 143 -15.75 6.84 1.97
CA ILE A 143 -14.30 6.72 1.79
C ILE A 143 -13.87 7.34 0.46
N VAL A 144 -14.57 7.05 -0.64
CA VAL A 144 -14.24 7.59 -1.97
C VAL A 144 -14.40 9.10 -2.00
N ARG A 145 -15.47 9.63 -1.40
CA ARG A 145 -15.71 11.08 -1.36
C ARG A 145 -14.70 11.81 -0.49
N ASP A 146 -14.42 11.30 0.70
CA ASP A 146 -13.50 11.93 1.66
C ASP A 146 -12.04 11.87 1.17
N SER A 147 -11.61 10.73 0.62
CA SER A 147 -10.26 10.57 0.05
C SER A 147 -10.08 11.29 -1.28
N GLY A 148 -11.18 11.57 -1.99
CA GLY A 148 -11.17 12.10 -3.34
C GLY A 148 -10.66 11.11 -4.39
N ALA A 149 -10.68 9.80 -4.12
CA ALA A 149 -10.25 8.77 -5.06
C ALA A 149 -11.02 8.86 -6.40
N ARG A 150 -10.25 8.98 -7.49
CA ARG A 150 -10.78 9.03 -8.87
C ARG A 150 -10.69 7.69 -9.59
N TYR A 151 -10.05 6.73 -8.94
CA TYR A 151 -9.79 5.39 -9.45
C TYR A 151 -10.16 4.39 -8.36
N ALA A 152 -10.70 3.25 -8.76
CA ALA A 152 -10.94 2.14 -7.87
C ALA A 152 -10.52 0.82 -8.53
N VAL A 153 -9.92 -0.08 -7.76
CA VAL A 153 -9.69 -1.46 -8.16
C VAL A 153 -10.40 -2.37 -7.16
N THR A 154 -11.28 -3.22 -7.68
CA THR A 154 -12.12 -4.13 -6.91
C THR A 154 -11.72 -5.57 -7.15
N GLU A 155 -11.94 -6.43 -6.18
CA GLU A 155 -11.61 -7.85 -6.35
C GLU A 155 -12.58 -8.59 -7.27
N THR A 156 -13.87 -8.54 -6.93
CA THR A 156 -14.92 -9.35 -7.53
C THR A 156 -16.03 -8.48 -8.14
N ALA A 157 -16.87 -9.06 -9.00
CA ALA A 157 -18.07 -8.41 -9.52
C ALA A 157 -19.00 -7.87 -8.42
N ALA A 158 -19.10 -8.56 -7.27
CA ALA A 158 -19.87 -8.08 -6.14
C ALA A 158 -19.24 -6.82 -5.52
N ASN A 159 -17.92 -6.77 -5.36
CA ASN A 159 -17.22 -5.56 -4.91
C ASN A 159 -17.38 -4.41 -5.92
N THR A 160 -17.28 -4.70 -7.22
CA THR A 160 -17.53 -3.73 -8.30
C THR A 160 -18.94 -3.16 -8.19
N ALA A 161 -19.96 -4.00 -7.98
CA ALA A 161 -21.34 -3.57 -7.81
C ALA A 161 -21.50 -2.66 -6.58
N THR A 162 -20.88 -3.02 -5.45
CA THR A 162 -20.88 -2.18 -4.22
C THR A 162 -20.26 -0.81 -4.46
N VAL A 163 -19.09 -0.74 -5.13
CA VAL A 163 -18.44 0.54 -5.47
C VAL A 163 -19.33 1.38 -6.39
N ARG A 164 -19.91 0.77 -7.43
CA ARG A 164 -20.80 1.48 -8.36
C ARG A 164 -22.06 1.99 -7.68
N ALA A 165 -22.66 1.20 -6.78
CA ALA A 165 -23.82 1.61 -6.02
C ALA A 165 -23.50 2.76 -5.06
N GLY A 166 -22.42 2.62 -4.27
CA GLY A 166 -22.01 3.67 -3.33
C GLY A 166 -21.63 4.99 -4.02
N THR A 167 -21.08 4.92 -5.23
CA THR A 167 -20.63 6.12 -5.96
C THR A 167 -21.61 6.58 -7.04
N ALA A 168 -22.84 6.05 -7.09
CA ALA A 168 -23.80 6.34 -8.16
C ALA A 168 -24.08 7.85 -8.33
N ASP A 169 -24.17 8.56 -7.20
CA ASP A 169 -24.48 10.00 -7.11
C ASP A 169 -23.23 10.90 -7.04
N HIS A 170 -22.02 10.34 -7.17
CA HIS A 170 -20.81 11.15 -7.21
C HIS A 170 -20.76 11.97 -8.52
N PRO A 171 -20.44 13.28 -8.46
CA PRO A 171 -20.25 14.10 -9.66
C PRO A 171 -19.21 13.52 -10.62
N GLU A 172 -18.14 12.95 -10.04
CA GLU A 172 -17.06 12.28 -10.75
C GLU A 172 -16.95 10.85 -10.21
N ARG A 173 -17.62 9.92 -10.88
CA ARG A 173 -17.54 8.50 -10.52
C ARG A 173 -16.14 7.95 -10.76
N PRO A 174 -15.57 7.16 -9.83
CA PRO A 174 -14.25 6.61 -10.03
C PRO A 174 -14.23 5.67 -11.23
N ARG A 175 -13.14 5.67 -12.00
CA ARG A 175 -12.89 4.63 -12.99
C ARG A 175 -12.57 3.33 -12.26
N VAL A 176 -13.31 2.26 -12.57
CA VAL A 176 -13.23 0.98 -11.85
C VAL A 176 -12.60 -0.10 -12.73
N TRP A 177 -11.63 -0.84 -12.19
CA TRP A 177 -11.12 -2.11 -12.74
C TRP A 177 -11.38 -3.26 -11.75
N GLU A 178 -11.61 -4.47 -12.26
CA GLU A 178 -11.91 -5.65 -11.45
C GLU A 178 -10.84 -6.73 -11.61
N LEU A 179 -10.26 -7.20 -10.49
CA LEU A 179 -9.15 -8.15 -10.47
C LEU A 179 -9.52 -9.50 -11.08
N ASP A 180 -10.66 -10.07 -10.70
CA ASP A 180 -11.14 -11.35 -11.24
C ASP A 180 -11.52 -11.26 -12.73
N ALA A 181 -11.75 -10.04 -13.24
CA ALA A 181 -11.94 -9.77 -14.66
C ALA A 181 -10.65 -9.39 -15.41
N GLY A 182 -9.48 -9.46 -14.77
CA GLY A 182 -8.18 -9.23 -15.42
C GLY A 182 -7.64 -7.80 -15.33
N ALA A 183 -8.01 -7.01 -14.30
CA ALA A 183 -7.57 -5.62 -14.12
C ALA A 183 -6.07 -5.35 -14.36
N LEU A 184 -5.18 -6.23 -13.89
CA LEU A 184 -3.73 -6.01 -14.08
C LEU A 184 -3.33 -6.10 -15.55
N ALA A 185 -3.95 -7.02 -16.31
CA ALA A 185 -3.72 -7.15 -17.75
C ALA A 185 -4.27 -5.93 -18.50
N ASP A 186 -5.44 -5.42 -18.11
CA ASP A 186 -6.04 -4.22 -18.69
C ASP A 186 -5.16 -2.98 -18.44
N LEU A 187 -4.67 -2.80 -17.21
CA LEU A 187 -3.76 -1.71 -16.86
C LEU A 187 -2.44 -1.84 -17.63
N THR A 188 -1.85 -3.05 -17.68
CA THR A 188 -0.63 -3.31 -18.46
C THR A 188 -0.84 -2.95 -19.94
N ALA A 189 -1.98 -3.33 -20.52
CA ALA A 189 -2.32 -3.03 -21.90
C ALA A 189 -2.49 -1.52 -22.15
N LEU A 190 -3.13 -0.82 -21.22
CA LEU A 190 -3.33 0.64 -21.27
C LEU A 190 -1.98 1.39 -21.19
N GLY A 191 -1.03 0.88 -20.41
CA GLY A 191 0.28 1.49 -20.17
C GLY A 191 1.32 1.31 -21.28
N ARG A 192 1.03 0.58 -22.37
CA ARG A 192 2.02 0.23 -23.40
C ARG A 192 2.75 1.43 -24.03
N GLY A 193 2.11 2.60 -24.07
CA GLY A 193 2.69 3.83 -24.61
C GLY A 193 3.54 4.63 -23.62
N VAL A 194 3.58 4.25 -22.33
CA VAL A 194 4.35 4.96 -21.29
C VAL A 194 5.75 4.37 -21.20
N SER A 195 6.77 5.22 -21.22
CA SER A 195 8.17 4.81 -21.10
C SER A 195 8.52 4.37 -19.68
N ASP A 196 9.56 3.55 -19.53
CA ASP A 196 10.13 3.23 -18.20
C ASP A 196 10.76 4.47 -17.54
N GLU A 197 11.18 5.44 -18.35
CA GLU A 197 11.74 6.71 -17.88
C GLU A 197 10.69 7.55 -17.13
N GLU A 198 9.44 7.62 -17.62
CA GLU A 198 8.37 8.34 -16.92
C GLU A 198 8.04 7.69 -15.58
N VAL A 199 8.01 6.35 -15.51
CA VAL A 199 7.84 5.62 -14.25
C VAL A 199 8.99 5.90 -13.29
N THR A 200 10.23 5.85 -13.78
CA THR A 200 11.42 6.12 -12.99
C THR A 200 11.42 7.55 -12.44
N LYS A 201 11.09 8.53 -13.29
CA LYS A 201 10.97 9.95 -12.91
C LYS A 201 9.97 10.16 -11.78
N ARG A 202 8.79 9.54 -11.86
CA ARG A 202 7.77 9.68 -10.80
C ARG A 202 8.21 9.01 -9.50
N ARG A 203 8.76 7.81 -9.57
CA ARG A 203 9.27 7.08 -8.39
C ARG A 203 10.40 7.82 -7.69
N THR A 204 11.39 8.34 -8.42
CA THR A 204 12.56 8.99 -7.81
C THR A 204 12.28 10.41 -7.31
N ALA A 205 11.13 10.99 -7.68
CA ALA A 205 10.65 12.25 -7.11
C ALA A 205 10.02 12.08 -5.71
N LEU A 206 9.74 10.84 -5.29
CA LEU A 206 9.16 10.57 -3.98
C LEU A 206 10.21 10.75 -2.88
N THR A 207 9.71 11.19 -1.72
CA THR A 207 10.52 11.38 -0.51
C THR A 207 9.92 10.59 0.65
N PRO A 208 10.65 10.44 1.76
CA PRO A 208 10.11 9.83 2.97
C PRO A 208 8.88 10.55 3.56
N ASP A 209 8.61 11.78 3.13
CA ASP A 209 7.45 12.58 3.54
C ASP A 209 6.29 12.51 2.54
N THR A 210 6.49 11.82 1.41
CA THR A 210 5.42 11.62 0.43
C THR A 210 4.40 10.63 0.99
N VAL A 211 3.13 11.05 0.99
CA VAL A 211 2.02 10.20 1.44
C VAL A 211 1.94 8.95 0.57
N ALA A 212 2.02 7.78 1.19
CA ALA A 212 1.89 6.49 0.50
C ALA A 212 0.46 5.97 0.52
N THR A 213 -0.22 6.07 1.66
CA THR A 213 -1.52 5.41 1.89
C THR A 213 -2.42 6.27 2.76
N VAL A 214 -3.72 6.29 2.45
CA VAL A 214 -4.75 6.88 3.31
C VAL A 214 -5.62 5.76 3.87
N CYS A 215 -5.42 5.42 5.13
CA CYS A 215 -6.13 4.33 5.80
C CYS A 215 -7.36 4.85 6.54
N TYR A 216 -8.53 4.24 6.29
CA TYR A 216 -9.76 4.56 7.02
C TYR A 216 -9.99 3.58 8.15
N THR A 217 -10.09 4.10 9.37
CA THR A 217 -10.41 3.28 10.54
C THR A 217 -11.87 3.46 10.93
N SER A 218 -12.53 2.38 11.33
CA SER A 218 -13.88 2.43 11.91
C SER A 218 -13.79 3.06 13.31
N GLY A 219 -13.80 4.39 13.37
CA GLY A 219 -13.91 5.10 14.64
C GLY A 219 -15.17 4.65 15.38
N THR A 220 -15.09 4.50 16.70
CA THR A 220 -16.14 3.87 17.52
C THR A 220 -17.45 4.65 17.64
N THR A 221 -17.53 5.87 17.11
CA THR A 221 -18.70 6.76 17.27
C THR A 221 -19.02 7.65 16.06
N GLY A 222 -18.43 7.42 14.88
CA GLY A 222 -18.66 8.30 13.73
C GLY A 222 -18.17 7.77 12.39
N ARG A 223 -18.27 8.62 11.37
CA ARG A 223 -17.77 8.31 10.02
C ARG A 223 -16.25 8.04 10.08
N PRO A 224 -15.74 7.03 9.36
CA PRO A 224 -14.32 6.73 9.33
C PRO A 224 -13.47 7.94 8.98
N LYS A 225 -12.35 8.15 9.68
CA LYS A 225 -11.41 9.25 9.39
C LYS A 225 -10.21 8.70 8.62
N GLY A 226 -9.78 9.42 7.58
CA GLY A 226 -8.55 9.12 6.86
C GLY A 226 -7.33 9.39 7.73
N CYS A 227 -6.48 8.38 7.89
CA CYS A 227 -5.17 8.47 8.52
C CYS A 227 -4.10 8.41 7.43
N VAL A 228 -3.17 9.36 7.47
CA VAL A 228 -2.02 9.50 6.56
C VAL A 228 -0.77 9.05 7.29
#